data_AF-A0A8J9UMI6-F1
#
_entry.id   AF-A0A8J9UMI6-F1
#
_cell.length_a   1.000
_cell.length_b   1.000
_cell.length_c   1.000
_cell.angle_alpha   90.00
_cell.angle_beta   90.00
_cell.angle_gamma   90.00
#
_symmetry.space_group_name_H-M   'P 1'
#
loop_
_entity.id
_entity.type
_entity.pdbx_description
1 polymer ?
#
loop_
_entity_poly.entity_id
_entity_poly.type
_entity_poly.pdbx_seq_one_letter_code
_entity_poly.pdbx_strand_id
1 'polypeptide(L)'
;MNKLLTLLNTRRLFDCRSIATRISANGKDVPKKPNIENRITLIGIDNSVSITDLKNAQNLSSKRELKLVKIQDVDSKTRRPVYKMMTNAQYHEEELSRRIEKQSASENKSLKGPKLITLSARIAEHDLLTSVKKMGKLLEKSYELRIIVSGEANEQIKLEKITTIIERNLKSIGKIVQIRNKGSNLHFNLVPVRNNNSNEAKKGSDCTQDNNDDKRPL
;
A
#
# COMPACT_ATOMS: atom_id res chain seq x y z
N MET A 1 63.56 -51.50 2.95
CA MET A 1 62.87 -52.42 2.02
C MET A 1 61.42 -52.55 2.47
N ASN A 2 60.48 -52.51 1.51
CA ASN A 2 59.01 -52.70 1.60
C ASN A 2 58.25 -51.49 2.19
N LYS A 3 57.57 -50.58 1.47
CA LYS A 3 56.50 -50.64 0.44
C LYS A 3 55.24 -51.41 0.86
N LEU A 4 54.15 -50.70 1.23
CA LEU A 4 52.90 -50.64 0.43
C LEU A 4 51.88 -49.61 1.00
N LEU A 5 51.31 -48.80 0.11
CA LEU A 5 50.06 -48.04 0.26
C LEU A 5 48.84 -48.92 -0.07
N THR A 6 47.69 -48.65 0.56
CA THR A 6 46.30 -48.74 0.01
C THR A 6 45.32 -48.17 1.07
N LEU A 7 44.58 -47.06 0.88
CA LEU A 7 43.36 -46.78 0.08
C LEU A 7 42.04 -47.47 0.53
N LEU A 8 41.09 -46.59 0.91
CA LEU A 8 39.65 -46.57 0.62
C LEU A 8 38.62 -47.45 1.39
N ASN A 9 37.54 -46.73 1.75
CA ASN A 9 36.11 -47.04 1.54
C ASN A 9 35.24 -47.71 2.63
N THR A 10 34.39 -46.85 3.21
CA THR A 10 32.91 -46.95 3.27
C THR A 10 32.28 -48.31 3.59
N ARG A 11 31.78 -48.43 4.82
CA ARG A 11 30.60 -49.26 5.15
C ARG A 11 29.70 -48.54 6.18
N ARG A 12 28.76 -47.75 5.69
CA ARG A 12 27.46 -47.55 6.36
C ARG A 12 26.40 -47.83 5.30
N LEU A 13 25.97 -49.09 5.28
CA LEU A 13 24.89 -49.56 4.43
C LEU A 13 23.65 -49.79 5.30
N PHE A 14 22.59 -49.08 4.89
CA PHE A 14 21.18 -49.33 5.13
C PHE A 14 20.59 -49.11 6.53
N ASP A 15 20.22 -47.86 6.80
CA ASP A 15 18.96 -47.59 7.51
C ASP A 15 17.79 -47.91 6.56
N CYS A 16 17.31 -49.15 6.61
CA CYS A 16 16.04 -49.53 5.98
C CYS A 16 14.89 -48.83 6.72
N ARG A 17 14.48 -47.64 6.25
CA ARG A 17 13.15 -47.11 6.60
C ARG A 17 12.10 -48.05 6.05
N SER A 18 11.47 -48.84 6.92
CA SER A 18 10.34 -49.69 6.58
C SER A 18 9.22 -48.84 5.97
N ILE A 19 9.05 -48.92 4.65
CA ILE A 19 7.92 -48.34 3.94
C ILE A 19 6.70 -49.18 4.31
N ALA A 20 5.91 -48.72 5.28
CA ALA A 20 4.67 -49.39 5.66
C ALA A 20 3.67 -49.33 4.49
N THR A 21 3.55 -50.43 3.74
CA THR A 21 2.48 -50.69 2.79
C THR A 21 1.21 -51.06 3.58
N ARG A 22 0.05 -50.53 3.18
CA ARG A 22 -1.25 -51.04 3.67
C ARG A 22 -1.72 -52.06 2.65
N ILE A 23 -1.87 -53.30 3.09
CA ILE A 23 -2.38 -54.41 2.28
C ILE A 23 -3.90 -54.26 2.22
N SER A 24 -4.45 -54.05 1.01
CA SER A 24 -5.89 -54.20 0.78
C SER A 24 -6.22 -55.69 0.60
N ALA A 25 -7.46 -56.10 0.92
CA ALA A 25 -7.92 -57.50 0.97
C ALA A 25 -7.67 -58.36 -0.31
N ASN A 26 -7.26 -57.76 -1.43
CA ASN A 26 -6.96 -58.44 -2.70
C ASN A 26 -5.46 -58.52 -3.04
N GLY A 27 -4.54 -58.34 -2.08
CA GLY A 27 -3.11 -58.68 -2.24
C GLY A 27 -2.33 -57.88 -3.28
N LYS A 28 -2.90 -56.81 -3.84
CA LYS A 28 -2.20 -55.92 -4.78
C LYS A 28 -1.59 -54.75 -4.02
N ASP A 29 -0.27 -54.63 -4.05
CA ASP A 29 0.47 -53.50 -3.51
C ASP A 29 0.09 -52.22 -4.27
N VAL A 30 -0.69 -51.35 -3.62
CA VAL A 30 -0.99 -50.03 -4.17
C VAL A 30 0.16 -49.10 -3.76
N PRO A 31 0.95 -48.56 -4.71
CA PRO A 31 1.97 -47.58 -4.39
C PRO A 31 1.30 -46.36 -3.77
N LYS A 32 1.67 -46.02 -2.53
CA LYS A 32 1.25 -44.76 -1.90
C LYS A 32 1.73 -43.62 -2.80
N LYS A 33 0.80 -42.90 -3.42
CA LYS A 33 1.11 -41.66 -4.15
C LYS A 33 1.84 -40.73 -3.15
N PRO A 34 3.07 -40.28 -3.44
CA PRO A 34 3.73 -39.32 -2.57
C PRO A 34 2.85 -38.06 -2.53
N ASN A 35 2.59 -37.56 -1.32
CA ASN A 35 1.86 -36.32 -1.12
C ASN A 35 2.75 -35.17 -1.62
N ILE A 36 2.56 -34.77 -2.89
CA ILE A 36 3.36 -33.75 -3.59
C ILE A 36 2.86 -32.33 -3.24
N GLU A 37 1.77 -32.20 -2.47
CA GLU A 37 0.95 -30.99 -2.45
C GLU A 37 1.56 -29.83 -1.64
N ASN A 38 2.59 -30.08 -0.81
CA ASN A 38 3.14 -29.06 0.11
C ASN A 38 4.62 -28.72 -0.12
N ARG A 39 5.11 -28.88 -1.35
CA ARG A 39 6.48 -28.46 -1.72
C ARG A 39 6.52 -26.98 -2.02
N ILE A 40 7.45 -26.29 -1.38
CA ILE A 40 7.67 -24.85 -1.49
C ILE A 40 9.05 -24.56 -2.11
N THR A 41 9.20 -23.38 -2.68
CA THR A 41 10.51 -22.86 -3.11
C THR A 41 11.08 -22.05 -1.95
N LEU A 42 12.23 -22.48 -1.41
CA LEU A 42 12.92 -21.87 -0.29
C LEU A 42 14.16 -21.11 -0.76
N ILE A 43 14.21 -19.82 -0.46
CA ILE A 43 15.37 -18.95 -0.66
C ILE A 43 16.11 -18.86 0.67
N GLY A 44 17.38 -19.29 0.68
CA GLY A 44 18.27 -19.17 1.84
C GLY A 44 18.76 -17.74 2.09
N ILE A 45 19.51 -17.54 3.17
CA ILE A 45 20.15 -16.23 3.46
C ILE A 45 21.14 -15.87 2.36
N ASP A 46 21.87 -16.86 1.84
CA ASP A 46 22.85 -16.71 0.76
C ASP A 46 22.18 -16.57 -0.62
N ASN A 47 20.87 -16.32 -0.65
CA ASN A 47 20.01 -16.33 -1.85
C ASN A 47 19.99 -17.66 -2.61
N SER A 48 20.47 -18.75 -2.01
CA SER A 48 20.41 -20.09 -2.59
C SER A 48 18.97 -20.58 -2.70
N VAL A 49 18.55 -21.01 -3.89
CA VAL A 49 17.20 -21.51 -4.14
C VAL A 49 17.16 -23.04 -4.00
N SER A 50 16.26 -23.54 -3.16
CA SER A 50 16.06 -24.98 -2.95
C SER A 50 14.58 -25.32 -2.91
N ILE A 51 14.21 -26.56 -3.23
CA ILE A 51 12.83 -27.04 -3.15
C ILE A 51 12.72 -27.94 -1.93
N THR A 52 11.82 -27.60 -1.02
CA THR A 52 11.67 -28.33 0.25
C THR A 52 10.21 -28.35 0.69
N ASP A 53 9.87 -29.21 1.65
CA ASP A 53 8.54 -29.19 2.25
C ASP A 53 8.42 -28.04 3.26
N LEU A 54 7.22 -27.46 3.41
CA LEU A 54 6.95 -26.36 4.34
C LEU A 54 7.39 -26.71 5.79
N LYS A 55 7.09 -27.92 6.25
CA LYS A 55 7.46 -28.40 7.59
C LYS A 55 8.97 -28.45 7.80
N ASN A 56 9.71 -28.90 6.78
CA ASN A 56 11.16 -28.98 6.84
C ASN A 56 11.78 -27.57 6.88
N ALA A 57 11.24 -26.63 6.10
CA ALA A 57 11.67 -25.23 6.14
C ALA A 57 11.40 -24.56 7.49
N GLN A 58 10.24 -24.81 8.11
CA GLN A 58 9.90 -24.27 9.44
C GLN A 58 10.81 -24.85 10.54
N ASN A 59 11.14 -26.14 10.46
CA ASN A 59 12.11 -26.75 11.36
C ASN A 59 13.50 -26.15 11.15
N LEU A 60 13.91 -25.92 9.90
CA LEU A 60 15.20 -25.31 9.56
C LEU A 60 15.29 -23.88 10.07
N SER A 61 14.22 -23.09 9.93
CA SER A 61 14.16 -21.71 10.42
C SER A 61 14.25 -21.68 11.94
N SER A 62 13.53 -22.56 12.64
CA SER A 62 13.57 -22.65 14.11
C SER A 62 14.94 -23.07 14.62
N LYS A 63 15.60 -24.04 13.96
CA LYS A 63 16.94 -24.51 14.33
C LYS A 63 18.05 -23.47 14.14
N ARG A 64 17.89 -22.58 13.16
CA ARG A 64 18.87 -21.54 12.83
C ARG A 64 18.48 -20.17 13.38
N GLU A 65 17.39 -20.09 14.16
CA GLU A 65 16.82 -18.84 14.70
C GLU A 65 16.50 -17.78 13.62
N LEU A 66 16.06 -18.26 12.45
CA LEU A 66 15.69 -17.43 11.31
C LEU A 66 14.17 -17.28 11.19
N LYS A 67 13.74 -16.21 10.54
CA LYS A 67 12.35 -16.00 10.17
C LYS A 67 12.09 -16.57 8.77
N LEU A 68 11.05 -17.39 8.66
CA LEU A 68 10.55 -17.90 7.39
C LEU A 68 9.43 -16.98 6.91
N VAL A 69 9.65 -16.22 5.85
CA VAL A 69 8.72 -15.22 5.33
C VAL A 69 8.20 -15.65 3.96
N LYS A 70 6.89 -15.60 3.77
CA LYS A 70 6.26 -15.84 2.47
C LYS A 70 6.38 -14.58 1.61
N ILE A 71 7.08 -14.67 0.48
CA ILE A 71 7.28 -13.54 -0.44
C ILE A 71 6.22 -13.54 -1.54
N GLN A 72 5.93 -14.71 -2.10
CA GLN A 72 5.00 -14.87 -3.22
C GLN A 72 4.10 -16.09 -3.01
N ASP A 73 2.81 -15.93 -3.30
CA ASP A 73 1.83 -17.02 -3.18
C ASP A 73 2.01 -18.10 -4.24
N VAL A 74 2.20 -17.71 -5.49
CA VAL A 74 2.45 -18.62 -6.61
C VAL A 74 3.48 -17.97 -7.53
N ASP A 75 4.63 -18.61 -7.67
CA ASP A 75 5.62 -18.23 -8.67
C ASP A 75 5.18 -18.67 -10.07
N SER A 76 5.31 -17.78 -11.05
CA SER A 76 4.92 -18.02 -12.44
C SER A 76 5.68 -19.18 -13.08
N LYS A 77 6.93 -19.44 -12.66
CA LYS A 77 7.77 -20.51 -13.22
C LYS A 77 7.47 -21.86 -12.59
N THR A 78 7.46 -21.90 -11.26
CA THR A 78 7.43 -23.17 -10.51
C THR A 78 6.01 -23.55 -10.05
N ARG A 79 5.04 -22.63 -10.13
CA ARG A 79 3.68 -22.76 -9.56
C ARG A 79 3.67 -23.10 -8.06
N ARG A 80 4.76 -22.82 -7.35
CA ARG A 80 4.93 -23.06 -5.90
C ARG A 80 4.97 -21.72 -5.17
N PRO A 81 4.54 -21.67 -3.89
CA PRO A 81 4.78 -20.51 -3.06
C PRO A 81 6.27 -20.37 -2.78
N VAL A 82 6.74 -19.12 -2.75
CA VAL A 82 8.13 -18.77 -2.51
C VAL A 82 8.27 -18.23 -1.10
N TYR A 83 9.13 -18.87 -0.33
CA TYR A 83 9.50 -18.47 1.01
C TYR A 83 10.97 -18.08 1.06
N LYS A 84 11.29 -17.08 1.87
CA LYS A 84 12.65 -16.60 2.10
C LYS A 84 13.00 -16.73 3.58
N MET A 85 14.20 -17.22 3.87
CA MET A 85 14.78 -17.17 5.21
C MET A 85 15.46 -15.82 5.41
N MET A 86 15.10 -15.14 6.48
CA MET A 86 15.64 -13.83 6.83
C MET A 86 16.13 -13.84 8.27
N THR A 87 17.16 -13.05 8.55
CA THR A 87 17.58 -12.77 9.93
C THR A 87 16.56 -11.85 10.61
N ASN A 88 16.56 -11.82 11.94
CA ASN A 88 15.61 -10.99 12.67
C ASN A 88 15.80 -9.49 12.36
N ALA A 89 17.06 -9.03 12.25
CA ALA A 89 17.38 -7.65 11.86
C ALA A 89 16.84 -7.30 10.46
N GLN A 90 17.12 -8.14 9.47
CA GLN A 90 16.67 -7.94 8.09
C GLN A 90 15.13 -7.94 7.98
N TYR A 91 14.46 -8.81 8.74
CA TYR A 91 12.99 -8.85 8.80
C TYR A 91 12.41 -7.54 9.35
N HIS A 92 13.02 -6.97 10.40
CA HIS A 92 12.59 -5.71 10.97
C HIS A 92 12.80 -4.54 10.00
N GLU A 93 13.94 -4.49 9.31
CA GLU A 93 14.22 -3.46 8.31
C GLU A 93 13.23 -3.51 7.13
N GLU A 94 12.94 -4.72 6.61
CA GLU A 94 11.96 -4.87 5.53
C GLU A 94 10.53 -4.51 5.98
N GLU A 95 10.17 -4.80 7.24
CA GLU A 95 8.89 -4.40 7.79
C GLU A 95 8.79 -2.88 7.96
N LEU A 96 9.87 -2.20 8.36
CA LEU A 96 9.93 -0.74 8.42
C LEU A 96 9.84 -0.11 7.03
N SER A 97 10.60 -0.61 6.06
CA SER A 97 10.55 -0.10 4.68
C SER A 97 9.17 -0.30 4.06
N ARG A 98 8.54 -1.46 4.28
CA ARG A 98 7.17 -1.75 3.83
C ARG A 98 6.14 -0.83 4.49
N ARG A 99 6.33 -0.41 5.75
CA ARG A 99 5.47 0.57 6.41
C ARG A 99 5.63 1.96 5.81
N ILE A 100 6.86 2.39 5.56
CA ILE A 100 7.15 3.68 4.91
C ILE A 100 6.58 3.70 3.49
N GLU A 101 6.76 2.64 2.72
CA GLU A 101 6.19 2.52 1.37
C GLU A 101 4.66 2.52 1.39
N LYS A 102 4.02 1.83 2.34
CA LYS A 102 2.56 1.88 2.49
C LYS A 102 2.07 3.28 2.87
N GLN A 103 2.79 3.98 3.75
CA GLN A 103 2.46 5.35 4.14
C GLN A 103 2.60 6.29 2.94
N SER A 104 3.73 6.26 2.24
CA SER A 104 3.95 7.08 1.05
C SER A 104 2.97 6.74 -0.08
N ALA A 105 2.66 5.46 -0.31
CA ALA A 105 1.64 5.04 -1.27
C ALA A 105 0.23 5.52 -0.87
N SER A 106 -0.07 5.57 0.43
CA SER A 106 -1.34 6.10 0.93
C SER A 106 -1.44 7.62 0.79
N GLU A 107 -0.34 8.34 0.94
CA GLU A 107 -0.23 9.78 0.69
C GLU A 107 -0.28 10.08 -0.82
N ASN A 108 0.33 9.22 -1.64
CA ASN A 108 0.34 9.31 -3.09
C ASN A 108 -0.98 8.89 -3.73
N LYS A 109 -1.86 8.16 -3.02
CA LYS A 109 -3.28 8.04 -3.40
C LYS A 109 -3.93 9.41 -3.22
N SER A 110 -3.73 10.24 -4.23
CA SER A 110 -4.04 11.67 -4.27
C SER A 110 -5.51 12.00 -3.97
N LEU A 111 -6.42 11.02 -4.08
CA LEU A 111 -7.85 11.19 -3.88
C LEU A 111 -8.35 10.06 -2.97
N LYS A 112 -8.82 10.44 -1.78
CA LYS A 112 -9.59 9.57 -0.90
C LYS A 112 -11.01 9.49 -1.44
N GLY A 113 -11.64 8.33 -1.30
CA GLY A 113 -12.93 8.02 -1.92
C GLY A 113 -14.06 9.03 -1.64
N PRO A 114 -15.17 8.98 -2.39
CA PRO A 114 -16.17 10.04 -2.39
C PRO A 114 -16.98 10.12 -1.10
N LYS A 115 -17.24 11.35 -0.62
CA LYS A 115 -18.16 11.63 0.49
C LYS A 115 -19.39 12.39 0.00
N LEU A 116 -20.56 11.92 0.41
CA LEU A 116 -21.84 12.57 0.09
C LEU A 116 -22.19 13.64 1.13
N ILE A 117 -22.60 14.81 0.65
CA ILE A 117 -23.17 15.90 1.44
C ILE A 117 -24.49 16.31 0.79
N THR A 118 -25.56 16.32 1.58
CA THR A 118 -26.87 16.76 1.14
C THR A 118 -27.24 18.06 1.83
N LEU A 119 -27.70 19.03 1.07
CA LEU A 119 -28.20 20.33 1.53
C LEU A 119 -29.65 20.50 1.07
N SER A 120 -30.42 21.32 1.78
CA SER A 120 -31.75 21.74 1.34
C SER A 120 -31.71 23.17 0.80
N ALA A 121 -32.59 23.50 -0.14
CA ALA A 121 -32.77 24.85 -0.66
C ALA A 121 -33.29 25.85 0.40
N ARG A 122 -33.87 25.36 1.49
CA ARG A 122 -34.38 26.17 2.62
C ARG A 122 -33.35 26.39 3.74
N ILE A 123 -32.10 25.98 3.52
CA ILE A 123 -31.02 26.16 4.50
C ILE A 123 -30.80 27.64 4.84
N ALA A 124 -30.60 27.94 6.12
CA ALA A 124 -30.25 29.27 6.57
C ALA A 124 -28.80 29.62 6.19
N GLU A 125 -28.50 30.91 6.02
CA GLU A 125 -27.17 31.38 5.60
C GLU A 125 -26.04 30.92 6.55
N HIS A 126 -26.30 30.93 7.86
CA HIS A 126 -25.33 30.48 8.86
C HIS A 126 -24.99 28.98 8.74
N ASP A 127 -26.01 28.15 8.50
CA ASP A 127 -25.84 26.70 8.36
C ASP A 127 -25.19 26.35 7.02
N LEU A 128 -25.48 27.12 5.96
CA LEU A 128 -24.78 27.02 4.68
C LEU A 128 -23.28 27.28 4.86
N LEU A 129 -22.90 28.34 5.58
CA LEU A 129 -21.50 28.66 5.82
C LEU A 129 -20.80 27.58 6.66
N THR A 130 -21.49 27.00 7.64
CA THR A 130 -20.98 25.88 8.44
C THR A 130 -20.76 24.63 7.59
N SER A 131 -21.70 24.35 6.68
CA SER A 131 -21.58 23.27 5.71
C SER A 131 -20.41 23.49 4.74
N VAL A 132 -20.19 24.72 4.27
CA VAL A 132 -19.03 25.11 3.45
C VAL A 132 -17.72 24.88 4.21
N LYS A 133 -17.61 25.29 5.47
CA LYS A 133 -16.42 25.02 6.30
C LYS A 133 -16.16 23.52 6.44
N LYS A 134 -17.22 22.72 6.61
CA LYS A 134 -17.12 21.25 6.66
C LYS A 134 -16.62 20.69 5.31
N MET A 135 -17.10 21.21 4.18
CA MET A 135 -16.60 20.85 2.84
C MET A 135 -15.11 21.19 2.70
N GLY A 136 -14.69 22.39 3.09
CA GLY A 136 -13.28 22.80 3.07
C GLY A 136 -12.37 21.82 3.81
N LYS A 137 -12.73 21.47 5.05
CA LYS A 137 -11.99 20.47 5.87
C LYS A 137 -11.92 19.08 5.23
N LEU A 138 -12.91 18.71 4.41
CA LEU A 138 -12.89 17.41 3.72
C LEU A 138 -12.02 17.47 2.46
N LEU A 139 -12.04 18.58 1.73
CA LEU A 139 -11.16 18.79 0.59
C LEU A 139 -9.68 18.88 1.02
N GLU A 140 -9.37 19.52 2.14
CA GLU A 140 -8.02 19.55 2.72
C GLU A 140 -7.47 18.14 3.01
N LYS A 141 -8.35 17.19 3.33
CA LYS A 141 -7.99 15.79 3.55
C LYS A 141 -7.93 14.99 2.25
N SER A 142 -8.04 15.64 1.11
CA SER A 142 -8.05 15.07 -0.25
C SER A 142 -9.25 14.14 -0.53
N TYR A 143 -10.42 14.40 0.05
CA TYR A 143 -11.65 13.67 -0.30
C TYR A 143 -12.34 14.29 -1.51
N GLU A 144 -12.88 13.45 -2.39
CA GLU A 144 -13.88 13.88 -3.37
C GLU A 144 -15.23 14.10 -2.70
N LEU A 145 -15.90 15.22 -2.98
CA LEU A 145 -17.22 15.52 -2.44
C LEU A 145 -18.28 15.41 -3.53
N ARG A 146 -19.34 14.67 -3.23
CA ARG A 146 -20.58 14.65 -3.99
C ARG A 146 -21.59 15.48 -3.23
N ILE A 147 -22.05 16.56 -3.82
CA ILE A 147 -22.97 17.50 -3.18
C ILE A 147 -24.32 17.38 -3.87
N ILE A 148 -25.37 17.19 -3.08
CA ILE A 148 -26.76 17.19 -3.53
C ILE A 148 -27.45 18.35 -2.85
N VAL A 149 -28.02 19.28 -3.62
CA VAL A 149 -28.88 20.34 -3.10
C VAL A 149 -30.30 19.99 -3.48
N SER A 150 -31.10 19.63 -2.49
CA SER A 150 -32.50 19.29 -2.65
C SER A 150 -33.39 20.51 -2.57
N GLY A 151 -34.11 20.78 -3.65
CA GLY A 151 -35.09 21.85 -3.74
C GLY A 151 -36.48 21.37 -4.13
N GLU A 152 -37.42 22.30 -4.12
CA GLU A 152 -38.73 22.16 -4.75
C GLU A 152 -38.71 22.83 -6.13
N ALA A 153 -39.69 22.52 -6.99
CA ALA A 153 -39.73 22.99 -8.38
C ALA A 153 -39.66 24.52 -8.53
N ASN A 154 -40.12 25.28 -7.54
CA ASN A 154 -40.17 26.74 -7.58
C ASN A 154 -38.93 27.44 -6.99
N GLU A 155 -37.98 26.68 -6.44
CA GLU A 155 -36.85 27.25 -5.67
C GLU A 155 -35.53 27.33 -6.47
N GLN A 156 -35.57 27.19 -7.79
CA GLN A 156 -34.38 27.12 -8.66
C GLN A 156 -33.38 28.28 -8.44
N ILE A 157 -33.89 29.51 -8.25
CA ILE A 157 -33.08 30.70 -7.97
C ILE A 157 -32.27 30.54 -6.67
N LYS A 158 -32.84 29.89 -5.64
CA LYS A 158 -32.13 29.65 -4.38
C LYS A 158 -31.04 28.60 -4.55
N LEU A 159 -31.26 27.57 -5.37
CA LEU A 159 -30.25 26.53 -5.63
C LEU A 159 -29.02 27.12 -6.32
N GLU A 160 -29.22 28.02 -7.28
CA GLU A 160 -28.14 28.74 -7.96
C GLU A 160 -27.37 29.66 -7.00
N LYS A 161 -28.09 30.38 -6.11
CA LYS A 161 -27.46 31.19 -5.05
C LYS A 161 -26.60 30.35 -4.11
N ILE A 162 -27.10 29.19 -3.66
CA ILE A 162 -26.33 28.27 -2.81
C ILE A 162 -25.05 27.81 -3.53
N THR A 163 -25.17 27.45 -4.81
CA THR A 163 -24.05 26.97 -5.61
C THR A 163 -22.97 28.04 -5.79
N THR A 164 -23.36 29.29 -6.09
CA THR A 164 -22.42 30.41 -6.24
C THR A 164 -21.72 30.77 -4.92
N ILE A 165 -22.41 30.66 -3.77
CA ILE A 165 -21.80 30.84 -2.45
C ILE A 165 -20.75 29.75 -2.19
N ILE A 166 -21.08 28.49 -2.47
CA ILE A 166 -20.15 27.36 -2.31
C ILE A 166 -18.92 27.53 -3.21
N GLU A 167 -19.13 27.88 -4.47
CA GLU A 167 -18.04 28.12 -5.43
C GLU A 167 -17.11 29.25 -4.98
N ARG A 168 -17.67 30.40 -4.57
CA ARG A 168 -16.88 31.55 -4.11
C ARG A 168 -15.99 31.20 -2.92
N ASN A 169 -16.51 30.46 -1.95
CA ASN A 169 -15.77 30.12 -0.73
C ASN A 169 -14.75 29.00 -0.94
N LEU A 170 -15.00 28.06 -1.87
CA LEU A 170 -14.16 26.88 -2.05
C LEU A 170 -13.22 26.95 -3.25
N LYS A 171 -13.24 28.04 -4.03
CA LYS A 171 -12.39 28.24 -5.22
C LYS A 171 -10.88 28.02 -4.98
N SER A 172 -10.39 28.34 -3.77
CA SER A 172 -8.97 28.18 -3.40
C SER A 172 -8.58 26.75 -3.01
N ILE A 173 -9.55 25.91 -2.63
CA ILE A 173 -9.32 24.57 -2.06
C ILE A 173 -9.78 23.48 -3.03
N GLY A 174 -10.84 23.74 -3.81
CA GLY A 174 -11.49 22.75 -4.66
C GLY A 174 -12.04 23.34 -5.95
N LYS A 175 -12.14 22.48 -6.96
CA LYS A 175 -12.71 22.78 -8.27
C LYS A 175 -14.01 22.00 -8.45
N ILE A 176 -15.06 22.70 -8.85
CA ILE A 176 -16.32 22.09 -9.25
C ILE A 176 -16.10 21.45 -10.63
N VAL A 177 -16.40 20.16 -10.74
CA VAL A 177 -16.16 19.39 -11.98
C VAL A 177 -17.37 19.39 -12.88
N GLN A 178 -18.55 19.10 -12.32
CA GLN A 178 -19.76 18.94 -13.09
C GLN A 178 -20.97 19.29 -12.25
N ILE A 179 -21.87 20.07 -12.82
CA ILE A 179 -23.17 20.43 -12.25
C ILE A 179 -24.25 19.75 -13.11
N ARG A 180 -25.20 19.05 -12.47
CA ARG A 180 -26.31 18.36 -13.12
C ARG A 180 -27.61 18.65 -12.39
N ASN A 181 -28.65 19.03 -13.13
CA ASN A 181 -30.00 19.13 -12.59
C ASN A 181 -30.70 17.78 -12.77
N LYS A 182 -31.19 17.19 -11.67
CA LYS A 182 -32.00 15.98 -11.68
C LYS A 182 -33.35 16.27 -11.04
N GLY A 183 -34.29 16.72 -11.87
CA GLY A 183 -35.59 17.21 -11.41
C GLY A 183 -35.40 18.44 -10.53
N SER A 184 -35.88 18.38 -9.28
CA SER A 184 -35.76 19.46 -8.31
C SER A 184 -34.45 19.44 -7.51
N ASN A 185 -33.55 18.48 -7.76
CA ASN A 185 -32.28 18.35 -7.06
C ASN A 185 -31.10 18.76 -7.96
N LEU A 186 -30.15 19.50 -7.41
CA LEU A 186 -28.88 19.81 -8.05
C LEU A 186 -27.80 18.85 -7.55
N HIS A 187 -27.08 18.21 -8.45
CA HIS A 187 -25.99 17.31 -8.14
C HIS A 187 -24.69 17.88 -8.71
N PHE A 188 -23.67 18.03 -7.87
CA PHE A 188 -22.35 18.40 -8.35
C PHE A 188 -21.22 17.76 -7.56
N ASN A 189 -20.09 17.58 -8.24
CA ASN A 189 -18.89 17.01 -7.65
C ASN A 189 -17.83 18.09 -7.47
N LEU A 190 -17.20 18.08 -6.30
CA LEU A 190 -16.13 18.98 -5.92
C LEU A 190 -14.87 18.15 -5.66
N VAL A 191 -13.82 18.44 -6.42
CA VAL A 191 -12.54 17.74 -6.37
C VAL A 191 -11.50 18.67 -5.75
N PRO A 192 -10.67 18.21 -4.82
CA PRO A 192 -9.62 19.03 -4.22
C PRO A 192 -8.60 19.46 -5.29
N VAL A 193 -8.24 20.74 -5.28
CA VAL A 193 -7.17 21.27 -6.13
C VAL A 193 -5.86 21.02 -5.39
N ARG A 194 -5.00 20.19 -5.97
CA ARG A 194 -3.66 19.98 -5.41
C ARG A 194 -2.88 21.27 -5.64
N ASN A 195 -2.65 22.04 -4.58
CA ASN A 195 -1.76 23.18 -4.62
C ASN A 195 -0.33 22.68 -4.85
N ASN A 196 0.06 22.52 -6.12
CA ASN A 196 1.45 22.27 -6.50
C ASN A 196 2.36 23.50 -6.22
N ASN A 197 1.79 24.59 -5.71
CA ASN A 197 2.45 25.88 -5.50
C ASN A 197 3.37 25.94 -4.27
N SER A 198 3.66 24.81 -3.60
CA SER A 198 4.70 24.77 -2.55
C SER A 198 6.13 24.60 -3.08
N ASN A 199 6.31 24.45 -4.40
CA ASN A 199 7.62 24.28 -5.04
C ASN A 199 8.16 25.50 -5.80
N GLU A 200 7.48 26.64 -5.84
CA GLU A 200 7.94 27.82 -6.61
C GLU A 200 8.28 29.07 -5.77
N ALA A 201 8.14 29.04 -4.43
CA ALA A 201 8.36 30.22 -3.57
C ALA A 201 9.71 30.20 -2.80
N LYS A 202 10.76 29.60 -3.34
CA LYS A 202 12.15 29.70 -2.82
C LYS A 202 13.18 29.84 -3.93
N LYS A 203 13.13 30.93 -4.69
CA LYS A 203 14.28 31.45 -5.44
C LYS A 203 14.08 32.95 -5.63
N GLY A 204 14.93 33.76 -5.00
CA GLY A 204 15.05 35.19 -5.28
C GLY A 204 14.81 36.11 -4.08
N SER A 205 15.85 36.30 -3.26
CA SER A 205 16.19 37.58 -2.64
C SER A 205 17.51 37.40 -1.89
N ASP A 206 18.59 37.39 -2.67
CA ASP A 206 19.92 37.73 -2.15
C ASP A 206 20.02 39.26 -2.31
N CYS A 207 19.89 39.99 -1.20
CA CYS A 207 20.04 41.44 -1.16
C CYS A 207 21.42 41.77 -0.58
N THR A 208 22.40 41.96 -1.47
CA THR A 208 23.64 42.66 -1.17
C THR A 208 23.31 44.10 -0.79
N GLN A 209 23.58 44.48 0.46
CA GLN A 209 23.59 45.87 0.89
C GLN A 209 25.04 46.38 0.83
N ASP A 210 25.34 47.16 -0.22
CA ASP A 210 26.45 48.10 -0.26
C ASP A 210 26.19 49.21 0.76
N ASN A 211 27.04 49.32 1.78
CA ASN A 211 27.12 50.51 2.63
C ASN A 211 28.37 51.29 2.23
N ASN A 212 28.18 52.27 1.36
CA ASN A 212 29.12 53.38 1.18
C ASN A 212 28.70 54.50 2.15
N ASP A 213 29.49 54.72 3.20
CA ASP A 213 29.45 55.94 4.00
C ASP A 213 30.82 56.61 4.00
N ASP A 214 30.98 57.55 3.07
CA ASP A 214 31.98 58.61 3.13
C ASP A 214 31.44 59.77 3.98
N LYS A 215 32.14 60.11 5.09
CA LYS A 215 32.39 61.50 5.56
C LYS A 215 33.35 61.56 6.78
N ARG A 216 34.62 61.88 6.48
CA ARG A 216 35.61 62.82 7.09
C ARG A 216 35.24 63.61 8.39
N PRO A 217 36.18 64.35 9.05
CA PRO A 217 37.63 64.16 9.26
C PRO A 217 38.08 64.46 10.74
N LEU A 218 39.34 64.17 11.07
CA LEU A 218 40.19 64.98 11.98
C LEU A 218 41.62 65.00 11.43
#